data_AF-A0A5D0U623-F1
#
_entry.id   AF-A0A5D0U623-F1
#
_cell.length_a   1.000
_cell.length_b   1.000
_cell.length_c   1.000
_cell.angle_alpha   90.00
_cell.angle_beta   90.00
_cell.angle_gamma   90.00
#
_symmetry.space_group_name_H-M   'P 1'
#
loop_
_entity.id
_entity.type
_entity.pdbx_description
1 polymer ?
#
loop_
_entity_poly.entity_id
_entity_poly.type
_entity_poly.pdbx_seq_one_letter_code
_entity_poly.pdbx_strand_id
1 'polypeptide(L)'
;MRRKSRAVLRKSGLAPSGPVYGRLVDAGRSLPIPAAARVAVSTAVLRRPWKVPVRFDKLLVGAQGGWTAREFADRTGDMLWPSTPFLDGPHVGLLRLADEHADLTDEQILGSAYGRLGLRCIEAGGTYFGGADEAGVLAAARAFVARYRGEEAPGAAPRPQQSGPQDPVLVAPVRGSDRFQILDGHHRLAIAAMSGADGASVVAKWLPVTTPLQDLLLKMSWLDGTHELYQPIDAPELETGWTTVRQCTDRLAKMDAFLAERGVSGGRYLDVASCYGWFVSQLAGRGFEAEGIERDPLAVPLGKAVYGLPDGVISTGDAVEFLGGHDEGRWDVVSCFSLLHHFVLGRGSVSAEELIRLLDRATGRVLFFDTGQDNEKWFAESLRGWDPARVERFLRENTGFDEIVDLGPDEDARPPYEDNYRRHLFACVRKA
;
A
#
# COMPACT_ATOMS: atom_id res chain seq x y z
N MET A 1 32.67 -12.35 4.05
CA MET A 1 33.66 -11.27 4.30
C MET A 1 33.30 -9.88 3.73
N ARG A 2 32.05 -9.58 3.32
CA ARG A 2 31.65 -8.25 2.79
C ARG A 2 30.83 -7.37 3.74
N ARG A 3 30.49 -7.84 4.95
CA ARG A 3 29.64 -7.11 5.92
C ARG A 3 30.40 -6.22 6.92
N LYS A 4 31.70 -6.47 7.19
CA LYS A 4 32.46 -5.71 8.21
C LYS A 4 32.97 -4.35 7.73
N SER A 5 33.16 -4.14 6.42
CA SER A 5 33.67 -2.88 5.86
C SER A 5 32.64 -1.74 5.82
N ARG A 6 31.33 -2.04 5.79
CA ARG A 6 30.27 -1.01 5.84
C ARG A 6 30.03 -0.44 7.24
N ALA A 7 30.31 -1.20 8.29
CA ALA A 7 30.16 -0.74 9.68
C ALA A 7 31.21 0.31 10.08
N VAL A 8 32.42 0.23 9.50
CA VAL A 8 33.53 1.16 9.79
C VAL A 8 33.32 2.52 9.11
N LEU A 9 32.74 2.56 7.91
CA LEU A 9 32.44 3.80 7.18
C LEU A 9 31.24 4.58 7.75
N ARG A 10 30.35 3.94 8.50
CA ARG A 10 29.24 4.61 9.22
C ARG A 10 29.71 5.35 10.48
N LYS A 11 30.85 4.95 11.06
CA LYS A 11 31.43 5.62 12.25
C LYS A 11 32.22 6.89 11.93
N SER A 12 32.58 7.14 10.67
CA SER A 12 33.40 8.30 10.25
C SER A 12 32.61 9.46 9.63
N GLY A 13 31.27 9.40 9.62
CA GLY A 13 30.42 10.52 9.15
C GLY A 13 30.54 10.86 7.65
N LEU A 14 31.20 10.01 6.86
CA LEU A 14 31.54 10.29 5.45
C LEU A 14 30.82 9.39 4.43
N ALA A 15 29.77 8.68 4.84
CA ALA A 15 28.87 7.97 3.92
C ALA A 15 27.64 8.84 3.63
N PRO A 16 27.36 9.21 2.36
CA PRO A 16 26.17 9.99 2.04
C PRO A 16 24.92 9.18 2.34
N SER A 17 24.06 9.70 3.22
CA SER A 17 22.71 9.18 3.47
C SER A 17 21.75 9.70 2.39
N GLY A 18 21.32 8.78 1.53
CA GLY A 18 20.23 8.99 0.58
C GLY A 18 20.64 8.84 -0.88
N PRO A 19 19.69 8.51 -1.77
CA PRO A 19 19.93 8.47 -3.20
C PRO A 19 20.32 9.87 -3.68
N VAL A 20 21.53 10.00 -4.23
CA VAL A 20 22.08 11.22 -4.86
C VAL A 20 21.11 11.86 -5.87
N TYR A 21 20.15 11.08 -6.39
CA TYR A 21 19.12 11.50 -7.32
C TYR A 21 18.03 12.40 -6.72
N GLY A 22 17.63 12.18 -5.45
CA GLY A 22 16.63 13.04 -4.80
C GLY A 22 17.11 14.48 -4.69
N ARG A 23 18.40 14.66 -4.35
CA ARG A 23 19.02 15.99 -4.29
C ARG A 23 19.22 16.65 -5.64
N LEU A 24 19.41 15.90 -6.74
CA LEU A 24 19.53 16.49 -8.08
C LEU A 24 18.16 16.89 -8.67
N VAL A 25 17.10 16.15 -8.35
CA VAL A 25 15.72 16.51 -8.73
C VAL A 25 15.21 17.68 -7.88
N ASP A 26 15.56 17.73 -6.60
CA ASP A 26 15.22 18.86 -5.71
C ASP A 26 16.10 20.10 -5.94
N ALA A 27 17.39 19.95 -6.28
CA ALA A 27 18.25 21.07 -6.69
C ALA A 27 17.92 21.59 -8.10
N GLY A 28 17.30 20.78 -8.96
CA GLY A 28 16.80 21.21 -10.26
C GLY A 28 15.47 21.98 -10.19
N ARG A 29 14.74 21.87 -9.08
CA ARG A 29 13.49 22.61 -8.82
C ARG A 29 13.71 24.06 -8.39
N SER A 30 14.93 24.46 -8.04
CA SER A 30 15.26 25.82 -7.57
C SER A 30 15.70 26.80 -8.66
N LEU A 31 15.76 26.39 -9.93
CA LEU A 31 16.01 27.28 -11.06
C LEU A 31 14.71 27.52 -11.84
N PRO A 32 14.28 28.78 -12.07
CA PRO A 32 13.06 29.09 -12.80
C PRO A 32 13.29 28.88 -14.31
N ILE A 33 13.35 27.62 -14.74
CA ILE A 33 13.39 27.27 -16.16
C ILE A 33 11.98 27.48 -16.72
N PRO A 34 11.81 28.28 -17.79
CA PRO A 34 10.53 28.46 -18.47
C PRO A 34 9.91 27.13 -18.88
N ALA A 35 8.58 26.99 -18.78
CA ALA A 35 7.86 25.74 -19.07
C ALA A 35 8.20 25.18 -20.46
N ALA A 36 8.31 26.03 -21.48
CA ALA A 36 8.67 25.63 -22.84
C ALA A 36 10.09 25.04 -22.94
N ALA A 37 11.08 25.63 -22.24
CA ALA A 37 12.44 25.12 -22.20
C ALA A 37 12.54 23.78 -21.42
N ARG A 38 11.74 23.64 -20.35
CA ARG A 38 11.63 22.39 -19.58
C ARG A 38 11.03 21.26 -20.41
N VAL A 39 10.01 21.56 -21.21
CA VAL A 39 9.39 20.61 -22.15
C VAL A 39 10.38 20.24 -23.26
N ALA A 40 11.11 21.18 -23.84
CA ALA A 40 12.11 20.92 -24.87
C ALA A 40 13.25 20.01 -24.36
N VAL A 41 13.83 20.31 -23.20
CA VAL A 41 14.89 19.49 -22.57
C VAL A 41 14.36 18.12 -22.17
N SER A 42 13.15 18.05 -21.59
CA SER A 42 12.52 16.76 -21.28
C SER A 42 12.26 15.94 -22.54
N THR A 43 11.90 16.56 -23.66
CA THR A 43 11.59 15.87 -24.92
C THR A 43 12.86 15.33 -25.57
N ALA A 44 13.94 16.11 -25.59
CA ALA A 44 15.19 15.72 -26.23
C ALA A 44 16.00 14.69 -25.42
N VAL A 45 15.92 14.69 -24.09
CA VAL A 45 16.83 13.91 -23.23
C VAL A 45 16.13 12.78 -22.47
N LEU A 46 14.85 12.94 -22.11
CA LEU A 46 14.17 12.02 -21.19
C LEU A 46 13.13 11.12 -21.85
N ARG A 47 12.82 11.31 -23.15
CA ARG A 47 11.84 10.51 -23.90
C ARG A 47 12.52 9.58 -24.89
N ARG A 48 11.94 8.41 -25.10
CA ARG A 48 12.34 7.54 -26.21
C ARG A 48 11.94 8.23 -27.52
N PRO A 49 12.81 8.20 -28.56
CA PRO A 49 12.50 8.86 -29.83
C PRO A 49 11.49 8.09 -30.69
N TRP A 50 11.15 6.85 -30.32
CA TRP A 50 10.11 6.04 -30.96
C TRP A 50 8.92 5.80 -30.04
N LYS A 51 7.77 5.49 -30.64
CA LYS A 51 6.60 5.02 -29.90
C LYS A 51 6.76 3.55 -29.52
N VAL A 52 6.26 3.17 -28.35
CA VAL A 52 6.21 1.80 -27.85
C VAL A 52 4.76 1.36 -27.73
N PRO A 53 4.40 0.13 -28.14
CA PRO A 53 3.06 -0.41 -27.87
C PRO A 53 2.94 -0.74 -26.38
N VAL A 54 1.87 -0.28 -25.75
CA VAL A 54 1.54 -0.58 -24.35
C VAL A 54 0.09 -1.01 -24.27
N ARG A 55 -0.16 -2.17 -23.65
CA ARG A 55 -1.53 -2.65 -23.38
C ARG A 55 -2.17 -1.81 -22.29
N PHE A 56 -3.49 -1.61 -22.37
CA PHE A 56 -4.22 -0.78 -21.40
C PHE A 56 -4.27 -1.39 -20.00
N ASP A 57 -4.24 -2.71 -19.89
CA ASP A 57 -4.13 -3.40 -18.61
C ASP A 57 -2.79 -3.13 -17.89
N LYS A 58 -1.75 -2.67 -18.60
CA LYS A 58 -0.46 -2.27 -18.01
C LYS A 58 -0.37 -0.79 -17.66
N LEU A 59 -1.42 -0.02 -17.86
CA LEU A 59 -1.45 1.41 -17.53
C LEU A 59 -2.05 1.66 -16.15
N LEU A 60 -1.41 2.58 -15.41
CA LEU A 60 -1.92 3.18 -14.18
C LEU A 60 -2.23 4.66 -14.45
N VAL A 61 -3.24 5.18 -13.76
CA VAL A 61 -3.48 6.63 -13.80
C VAL A 61 -2.28 7.37 -13.21
N GLY A 62 -2.08 8.61 -13.62
CA GLY A 62 -0.88 9.35 -13.24
C GLY A 62 -1.08 10.84 -13.18
N ALA A 63 -0.28 11.61 -13.93
CA ALA A 63 -0.32 13.07 -13.85
C ALA A 63 -1.73 13.63 -14.12
N GLN A 64 -2.14 14.63 -13.35
CA GLN A 64 -3.48 15.19 -13.42
C GLN A 64 -3.50 16.65 -12.95
N GLY A 65 -4.31 17.50 -13.59
CA GLY A 65 -4.45 18.92 -13.20
C GLY A 65 -3.16 19.74 -13.36
N GLY A 66 -2.24 19.30 -14.23
CA GLY A 66 -0.91 19.91 -14.38
C GLY A 66 0.12 19.47 -13.33
N TRP A 67 -0.23 18.53 -12.46
CA TRP A 67 0.68 17.98 -11.45
C TRP A 67 1.20 16.60 -11.84
N THR A 68 2.40 16.26 -11.37
CA THR A 68 2.86 14.87 -11.37
C THR A 68 1.95 14.01 -10.49
N ALA A 69 1.94 12.70 -10.70
CA ALA A 69 1.07 11.81 -9.91
C ALA A 69 1.39 11.84 -8.41
N ARG A 70 2.67 12.07 -8.04
CA ARG A 70 3.08 12.31 -6.65
C ARG A 70 2.48 13.60 -6.10
N GLU A 71 2.64 14.71 -6.82
CA GLU A 71 2.09 16.01 -6.40
C GLU A 71 0.56 15.95 -6.28
N PHE A 72 -0.12 15.21 -7.16
CA PHE A 72 -1.56 14.97 -7.05
C PHE A 72 -1.91 14.19 -5.78
N ALA A 73 -1.22 13.06 -5.52
CA ALA A 73 -1.44 12.25 -4.33
C ALA A 73 -1.22 13.06 -3.03
N ASP A 74 -0.11 13.81 -2.95
CA ASP A 74 0.23 14.62 -1.79
C ASP A 74 -0.80 15.74 -1.54
N ARG A 75 -1.31 16.39 -2.60
CA ARG A 75 -2.28 17.48 -2.49
C ARG A 75 -3.69 17.03 -2.14
N THR A 76 -4.05 15.81 -2.53
CA THR A 76 -5.42 15.31 -2.41
C THR A 76 -5.59 14.27 -1.31
N GLY A 77 -4.49 13.82 -0.70
CA GLY A 77 -4.49 12.73 0.26
C GLY A 77 -4.74 11.35 -0.37
N ASP A 78 -4.79 11.24 -1.70
CA ASP A 78 -5.05 10.00 -2.42
C ASP A 78 -3.73 9.30 -2.80
N MET A 79 -3.14 8.58 -1.84
CA MET A 79 -1.87 7.88 -2.02
C MET A 79 -1.92 6.83 -3.14
N LEU A 80 -3.07 6.19 -3.34
CA LEU A 80 -3.26 5.10 -4.30
C LEU A 80 -3.69 5.58 -5.69
N TRP A 81 -3.83 6.89 -5.90
CA TRP A 81 -4.07 7.45 -7.23
C TRP A 81 -3.12 6.85 -8.28
N PRO A 82 -1.78 6.96 -8.17
CA PRO A 82 -0.85 6.35 -9.13
C PRO A 82 -0.76 4.82 -9.12
N SER A 83 -1.50 4.15 -8.23
CA SER A 83 -1.66 2.69 -8.17
C SER A 83 -2.96 2.23 -8.83
N THR A 84 -3.86 3.15 -9.19
CA THR A 84 -5.17 2.82 -9.75
C THR A 84 -5.03 2.38 -11.22
N PRO A 85 -5.51 1.17 -11.59
CA PRO A 85 -5.55 0.73 -12.98
C PRO A 85 -6.27 1.75 -13.87
N PHE A 86 -5.70 2.03 -15.04
CA PHE A 86 -6.27 3.00 -15.98
C PHE A 86 -7.69 2.62 -16.42
N LEU A 87 -7.94 1.33 -16.66
CA LEU A 87 -9.25 0.83 -17.09
C LEU A 87 -10.34 0.96 -16.02
N ASP A 88 -9.95 1.09 -14.75
CA ASP A 88 -10.84 1.34 -13.62
C ASP A 88 -10.85 2.83 -13.23
N GLY A 89 -10.08 3.63 -13.96
CA GLY A 89 -9.91 5.05 -13.71
C GLY A 89 -11.13 5.89 -14.12
N PRO A 90 -11.21 7.13 -13.62
CA PRO A 90 -12.37 8.01 -13.78
C PRO A 90 -12.70 8.33 -15.25
N HIS A 91 -11.69 8.39 -16.11
CA HIS A 91 -11.88 8.71 -17.53
C HIS A 91 -12.64 7.61 -18.27
N VAL A 92 -12.28 6.34 -18.04
CA VAL A 92 -13.00 5.20 -18.63
C VAL A 92 -14.37 5.06 -17.98
N GLY A 93 -14.46 5.25 -16.66
CA GLY A 93 -15.73 5.20 -15.93
C GLY A 93 -16.79 6.18 -16.44
N LEU A 94 -16.41 7.43 -16.78
CA LEU A 94 -17.37 8.38 -17.35
C LEU A 94 -17.89 7.93 -18.72
N LEU A 95 -17.03 7.39 -19.58
CA LEU A 95 -17.45 6.94 -20.90
C LEU A 95 -18.35 5.70 -20.83
N ARG A 96 -18.08 4.77 -19.90
CA ARG A 96 -19.01 3.66 -19.61
C ARG A 96 -20.38 4.18 -19.17
N LEU A 97 -20.40 5.15 -18.27
CA LEU A 97 -21.65 5.81 -17.84
C LEU A 97 -22.38 6.45 -19.02
N ALA A 98 -21.66 7.02 -19.99
CA ALA A 98 -22.22 7.60 -21.20
C ALA A 98 -22.74 6.58 -22.23
N ASP A 99 -22.26 5.34 -22.20
CA ASP A 99 -22.83 4.22 -22.97
C ASP A 99 -24.11 3.68 -22.32
N GLU A 100 -24.14 3.67 -20.98
CA GLU A 100 -25.31 3.24 -20.20
C GLU A 100 -26.47 4.25 -20.27
N HIS A 101 -26.16 5.54 -20.49
CA HIS A 101 -27.14 6.62 -20.53
C HIS A 101 -26.96 7.51 -21.77
N ALA A 102 -27.98 7.55 -22.63
CA ALA A 102 -28.00 8.40 -23.81
C ALA A 102 -27.79 9.89 -23.45
N ASP A 103 -28.45 10.38 -22.39
CA ASP A 103 -28.30 11.75 -21.90
C ASP A 103 -27.89 11.73 -20.42
N LEU A 104 -26.64 12.12 -20.15
CA LEU A 104 -26.13 12.25 -18.79
C LEU A 104 -26.64 13.53 -18.13
N THR A 105 -27.26 13.36 -16.96
CA THR A 105 -27.65 14.47 -16.09
C THR A 105 -26.41 15.08 -15.40
N ASP A 106 -26.53 16.32 -14.95
CA ASP A 106 -25.46 16.97 -14.20
C ASP A 106 -25.14 16.22 -12.89
N GLU A 107 -26.18 15.73 -12.20
CA GLU A 107 -26.05 14.92 -10.99
C GLU A 107 -25.28 13.61 -11.25
N GLN A 108 -25.56 12.92 -12.35
CA GLN A 108 -24.81 11.72 -12.75
C GLN A 108 -23.34 12.02 -13.02
N ILE A 109 -23.05 13.14 -13.70
CA ILE A 109 -21.67 13.53 -14.01
C ILE A 109 -20.92 13.90 -12.74
N LEU A 110 -21.47 14.77 -11.90
CA LEU A 110 -20.83 15.22 -10.66
C LEU A 110 -20.68 14.08 -9.65
N GLY A 111 -21.68 13.18 -9.60
CA GLY A 111 -21.67 11.96 -8.80
C GLY A 111 -20.76 10.85 -9.34
N SER A 112 -20.19 10.99 -10.55
CA SER A 112 -19.25 10.01 -11.10
C SER A 112 -17.83 10.18 -10.52
N ALA A 113 -16.97 9.16 -10.70
CA ALA A 113 -15.56 9.27 -10.34
C ALA A 113 -14.84 10.41 -11.10
N TYR A 114 -15.26 10.71 -12.33
CA TYR A 114 -14.72 11.82 -13.12
C TYR A 114 -15.14 13.18 -12.59
N GLY A 115 -16.41 13.34 -12.21
CA GLY A 115 -16.91 14.56 -11.57
C GLY A 115 -16.18 14.85 -10.27
N ARG A 116 -16.10 13.85 -9.37
CA ARG A 116 -15.33 13.94 -8.13
C ARG A 116 -13.86 14.26 -8.35
N LEU A 117 -13.23 13.69 -9.38
CA LEU A 117 -11.86 14.05 -9.75
C LEU A 117 -11.74 15.54 -10.08
N GLY A 118 -12.64 16.06 -10.92
CA GLY A 118 -12.62 17.46 -11.32
C GLY A 118 -12.77 18.42 -10.13
N LEU A 119 -13.72 18.13 -9.24
CA LEU A 119 -13.94 18.91 -8.02
C LEU A 119 -12.72 18.87 -7.08
N ARG A 120 -12.11 17.70 -6.91
CA ARG A 120 -10.89 17.53 -6.13
C ARG A 120 -9.70 18.32 -6.71
N CYS A 121 -9.55 18.37 -8.04
CA CYS A 121 -8.56 19.23 -8.68
C CYS A 121 -8.80 20.72 -8.41
N ILE A 122 -10.05 21.16 -8.43
CA ILE A 122 -10.44 22.54 -8.13
C ILE A 122 -10.15 22.86 -6.66
N GLU A 123 -10.53 22.00 -5.74
CA GLU A 123 -10.25 22.18 -4.31
C GLU A 123 -8.74 22.30 -4.03
N ALA A 124 -7.93 21.41 -4.61
CA ALA A 124 -6.49 21.35 -4.37
C ALA A 124 -5.65 22.36 -5.17
N GLY A 125 -6.22 22.99 -6.22
CA GLY A 125 -5.46 23.68 -7.26
C GLY A 125 -6.13 24.86 -7.93
N GLY A 126 -7.39 25.12 -7.62
CA GLY A 126 -8.21 26.19 -8.19
C GLY A 126 -8.68 25.96 -9.62
N THR A 127 -8.32 24.85 -10.28
CA THR A 127 -8.74 24.63 -11.66
C THR A 127 -8.77 23.16 -12.11
N TYR A 128 -9.65 22.84 -13.05
CA TYR A 128 -9.71 21.59 -13.80
C TYR A 128 -10.08 21.85 -15.26
N PHE A 129 -9.14 21.62 -16.18
CA PHE A 129 -9.31 21.90 -17.62
C PHE A 129 -9.85 23.31 -17.94
N GLY A 130 -9.39 24.32 -17.18
CA GLY A 130 -9.81 25.72 -17.32
C GLY A 130 -11.11 26.08 -16.59
N GLY A 131 -11.83 25.10 -16.04
CA GLY A 131 -12.93 25.34 -15.10
C GLY A 131 -12.43 25.60 -13.69
N ALA A 132 -13.20 26.32 -12.87
CA ALA A 132 -12.89 26.60 -11.46
C ALA A 132 -14.06 26.28 -10.51
N ASP A 133 -15.12 25.66 -11.03
CA ASP A 133 -16.36 25.32 -10.34
C ASP A 133 -17.02 24.07 -10.97
N GLU A 134 -18.17 23.66 -10.44
CA GLU A 134 -18.97 22.54 -10.95
C GLU A 134 -19.35 22.71 -12.42
N ALA A 135 -19.73 23.91 -12.84
CA ALA A 135 -20.08 24.20 -14.23
C ALA A 135 -18.90 23.94 -15.17
N GLY A 136 -17.68 24.29 -14.76
CA GLY A 136 -16.45 23.95 -15.47
C GLY A 136 -16.20 22.45 -15.59
N VAL A 137 -16.45 21.68 -14.53
CA VAL A 137 -16.33 20.21 -14.53
C VAL A 137 -17.36 19.59 -15.47
N LEU A 138 -18.63 20.02 -15.39
CA LEU A 138 -19.71 19.58 -16.27
C LEU A 138 -19.38 19.87 -17.74
N ALA A 139 -18.91 21.08 -18.03
CA ALA A 139 -18.50 21.45 -19.38
C ALA A 139 -17.35 20.55 -19.89
N ALA A 140 -16.38 20.20 -19.04
CA ALA A 140 -15.26 19.33 -19.40
C ALA A 140 -15.72 17.89 -19.67
N ALA A 141 -16.60 17.36 -18.82
CA ALA A 141 -17.17 16.03 -18.97
C ALA A 141 -18.01 15.93 -20.26
N ARG A 142 -18.92 16.89 -20.50
CA ARG A 142 -19.77 16.90 -21.70
C ARG A 142 -18.96 17.00 -22.99
N ALA A 143 -17.93 17.85 -23.02
CA ALA A 143 -17.03 17.94 -24.17
C ALA A 143 -16.28 16.61 -24.41
N PHE A 144 -15.84 15.94 -23.34
CA PHE A 144 -15.18 14.65 -23.45
C PHE A 144 -16.11 13.54 -23.97
N VAL A 145 -17.36 13.49 -23.48
CA VAL A 145 -18.38 12.54 -23.96
C VAL A 145 -18.75 12.83 -25.43
N ALA A 146 -18.98 14.09 -25.79
CA ALA A 146 -19.28 14.49 -27.17
C ALA A 146 -18.14 14.06 -28.13
N ARG A 147 -16.88 14.21 -27.72
CA ARG A 147 -15.72 13.73 -28.49
C ARG A 147 -15.75 12.21 -28.66
N TYR A 148 -16.05 11.47 -27.60
CA TYR A 148 -16.16 10.01 -27.66
C TYR A 148 -17.26 9.55 -28.64
N ARG A 149 -18.40 10.26 -28.65
CA ARG A 149 -19.52 10.00 -29.57
C ARG A 149 -19.30 10.50 -31.01
N GLY A 150 -18.19 11.18 -31.28
CA GLY A 150 -17.90 11.75 -32.59
C GLY A 150 -18.74 12.99 -32.95
N GLU A 151 -19.31 13.66 -31.94
CA GLU A 151 -20.17 14.85 -32.10
C GLU A 151 -19.35 16.15 -32.18
N GLU A 152 -18.08 16.14 -31.77
CA GLU A 152 -17.21 17.33 -31.77
C GLU A 152 -16.60 17.58 -33.16
N ALA A 153 -16.65 18.83 -33.63
CA ALA A 153 -16.08 19.20 -34.92
C ALA A 153 -14.54 18.99 -34.94
N PRO A 154 -13.97 18.45 -36.04
CA PRO A 154 -12.52 18.33 -36.18
C PRO A 154 -11.83 19.68 -35.97
N GLY A 155 -10.90 19.76 -35.01
CA GLY A 155 -10.07 20.95 -34.79
C GLY A 155 -10.51 21.89 -33.67
N ALA A 156 -11.43 21.50 -32.78
CA ALA A 156 -11.68 22.23 -31.54
C ALA A 156 -10.36 22.47 -30.77
N ALA A 157 -10.14 23.71 -30.32
CA ALA A 157 -8.92 24.06 -29.59
C ALA A 157 -8.86 23.27 -28.26
N PRO A 158 -7.69 22.72 -27.88
CA PRO A 158 -7.55 22.03 -26.61
C PRO A 158 -7.84 22.98 -25.45
N ARG A 159 -8.48 22.47 -24.40
CA ARG A 159 -8.63 23.21 -23.15
C ARG A 159 -7.27 23.41 -22.46
N PRO A 160 -7.14 24.39 -21.54
CA PRO A 160 -5.96 24.47 -20.68
C PRO A 160 -5.67 23.11 -20.03
N GLN A 161 -4.39 22.71 -19.99
CA GLN A 161 -3.94 21.42 -19.45
C GLN A 161 -4.42 20.17 -20.23
N GLN A 162 -5.02 20.35 -21.41
CA GLN A 162 -5.36 19.26 -22.33
C GLN A 162 -4.41 19.28 -23.52
N SER A 163 -3.80 18.13 -23.83
CA SER A 163 -3.08 17.94 -25.08
C SER A 163 -4.02 17.77 -26.26
N GLY A 164 -3.58 18.19 -27.44
CA GLY A 164 -4.34 18.11 -28.68
C GLY A 164 -4.39 16.70 -29.28
N PRO A 165 -5.23 16.47 -30.30
CA PRO A 165 -5.37 15.15 -30.93
C PRO A 165 -4.07 14.61 -31.55
N GLN A 166 -3.18 15.50 -32.00
CA GLN A 166 -1.92 15.14 -32.67
C GLN A 166 -0.74 14.97 -31.71
N ASP A 167 -0.88 15.39 -30.46
CA ASP A 167 0.20 15.22 -29.48
C ASP A 167 0.43 13.72 -29.22
N PRO A 168 1.64 13.28 -28.87
CA PRO A 168 1.83 11.90 -28.41
C PRO A 168 1.16 11.69 -27.04
N VAL A 169 0.62 10.50 -26.79
CA VAL A 169 0.36 10.04 -25.42
C VAL A 169 1.69 9.81 -24.74
N LEU A 170 1.85 10.29 -23.51
CA LEU A 170 3.10 10.18 -22.75
C LEU A 170 2.91 9.26 -21.55
N VAL A 171 3.88 8.36 -21.34
CA VAL A 171 3.91 7.47 -20.17
C VAL A 171 5.31 7.42 -19.53
N ALA A 172 5.40 6.99 -18.28
CA ALA A 172 6.64 6.63 -17.62
C ALA A 172 6.59 5.18 -17.12
N PRO A 173 7.66 4.38 -17.30
CA PRO A 173 7.74 3.06 -16.66
C PRO A 173 7.69 3.21 -15.14
N VAL A 174 7.00 2.29 -14.45
CA VAL A 174 6.99 2.24 -12.98
C VAL A 174 8.11 1.31 -12.50
N ARG A 175 8.93 1.81 -11.59
CA ARG A 175 10.16 1.13 -11.13
C ARG A 175 9.84 -0.24 -10.54
N GLY A 176 10.60 -1.25 -10.96
CA GLY A 176 10.49 -2.61 -10.44
C GLY A 176 9.26 -3.36 -10.89
N SER A 177 8.45 -2.79 -11.80
CA SER A 177 7.22 -3.41 -12.30
C SER A 177 7.17 -3.46 -13.83
N ASP A 178 6.18 -4.17 -14.38
CA ASP A 178 5.84 -4.13 -15.81
C ASP A 178 4.79 -3.05 -16.16
N ARG A 179 4.44 -2.19 -15.20
CA ARG A 179 3.41 -1.16 -15.33
C ARG A 179 3.98 0.17 -15.85
N PHE A 180 3.08 1.00 -16.40
CA PHE A 180 3.38 2.36 -16.84
C PHE A 180 2.40 3.36 -16.22
N GLN A 181 2.90 4.49 -15.76
CA GLN A 181 2.10 5.61 -15.30
C GLN A 181 1.81 6.58 -16.44
N ILE A 182 0.55 6.96 -16.63
CA ILE A 182 0.16 7.95 -17.64
C ILE A 182 0.61 9.35 -17.22
N LEU A 183 1.35 10.03 -18.09
CA LEU A 183 1.79 11.41 -17.87
C LEU A 183 0.94 12.41 -18.63
N ASP A 184 0.39 11.99 -19.77
CA ASP A 184 -0.51 12.79 -20.60
C ASP A 184 -1.32 11.87 -21.52
N GLY A 185 -2.57 12.26 -21.78
CA GLY A 185 -3.43 11.62 -22.78
C GLY A 185 -4.51 10.69 -22.24
N HIS A 186 -4.90 10.82 -20.96
CA HIS A 186 -5.96 9.99 -20.34
C HIS A 186 -7.26 9.96 -21.15
N HIS A 187 -7.77 11.11 -21.61
CA HIS A 187 -8.98 11.15 -22.46
C HIS A 187 -8.82 10.35 -23.75
N ARG A 188 -7.66 10.44 -24.40
CA ARG A 188 -7.40 9.78 -25.68
C ARG A 188 -7.27 8.27 -25.52
N LEU A 189 -6.57 7.85 -24.46
CA LEU A 189 -6.50 6.45 -24.08
C LEU A 189 -7.88 5.90 -23.72
N ALA A 190 -8.70 6.66 -22.99
CA ALA A 190 -10.04 6.22 -22.59
C ALA A 190 -10.98 6.06 -23.78
N ILE A 191 -10.96 7.00 -24.74
CA ILE A 191 -11.69 6.85 -26.01
C ILE A 191 -11.22 5.59 -26.74
N ALA A 192 -9.90 5.40 -26.91
CA ALA A 192 -9.37 4.23 -27.61
C ALA A 192 -9.80 2.91 -26.94
N ALA A 193 -9.74 2.83 -25.61
CA ALA A 193 -10.19 1.67 -24.85
C ALA A 193 -11.68 1.39 -25.02
N MET A 194 -12.52 2.43 -24.91
CA MET A 194 -13.97 2.32 -25.08
C MET A 194 -14.41 2.10 -26.53
N SER A 195 -13.53 2.35 -27.51
CA SER A 195 -13.71 1.95 -28.91
C SER A 195 -13.22 0.53 -29.21
N GLY A 196 -12.82 -0.24 -28.20
CA GLY A 196 -12.47 -1.66 -28.32
C GLY A 196 -10.98 -1.95 -28.56
N ALA A 197 -10.09 -0.96 -28.48
CA ALA A 197 -8.65 -1.23 -28.51
C ALA A 197 -8.18 -1.87 -27.19
N ASP A 198 -7.14 -2.71 -27.27
CA ASP A 198 -6.51 -3.38 -26.12
C ASP A 198 -5.21 -2.68 -25.66
N GLY A 199 -4.73 -1.70 -26.43
CA GLY A 199 -3.53 -0.93 -26.15
C GLY A 199 -3.37 0.28 -27.07
N ALA A 200 -2.28 1.02 -26.86
CA ALA A 200 -1.93 2.19 -27.67
C ALA A 200 -0.43 2.28 -27.95
N SER A 201 -0.10 2.99 -29.03
CA SER A 201 1.28 3.36 -29.37
C SER A 201 1.63 4.68 -28.67
N VAL A 202 2.46 4.63 -27.64
CA VAL A 202 2.74 5.75 -26.72
C VAL A 202 4.22 6.14 -26.72
N VAL A 203 4.56 7.35 -26.27
CA VAL A 203 5.95 7.77 -26.04
C VAL A 203 6.29 7.58 -24.57
N ALA A 204 7.23 6.67 -24.29
CA ALA A 204 7.68 6.40 -22.93
C ALA A 204 8.91 7.22 -22.54
N LYS A 205 9.01 7.60 -21.26
CA LYS A 205 10.26 8.11 -20.67
C LYS A 205 11.34 7.02 -20.59
N TRP A 206 12.60 7.44 -20.62
CA TRP A 206 13.75 6.56 -20.35
C TRP A 206 13.84 6.16 -18.88
N LEU A 207 13.65 7.13 -17.99
CA LEU A 207 13.80 6.93 -16.56
C LEU A 207 12.48 6.46 -15.93
N PRO A 208 12.50 5.39 -15.11
CA PRO A 208 11.33 4.95 -14.39
C PRO A 208 10.99 5.90 -13.24
N VAL A 209 9.70 5.98 -12.92
CA VAL A 209 9.16 6.69 -11.75
C VAL A 209 8.83 5.69 -10.63
N THR A 210 8.73 6.17 -9.39
CA THR A 210 8.17 5.41 -8.27
C THR A 210 6.79 5.94 -7.91
N THR A 211 5.93 5.09 -7.33
CA THR A 211 4.65 5.53 -6.76
C THR A 211 4.82 5.99 -5.30
N PRO A 212 3.94 6.85 -4.77
CA PRO A 212 3.82 7.14 -3.33
C PRO A 212 3.74 5.89 -2.46
N LEU A 213 2.99 4.86 -2.88
CA LEU A 213 2.94 3.58 -2.19
C LEU A 213 4.33 2.91 -2.12
N GLN A 214 5.03 2.78 -3.25
CA GLN A 214 6.40 2.24 -3.26
C GLN A 214 7.35 3.05 -2.37
N ASP A 215 7.29 4.38 -2.44
CA ASP A 215 8.14 5.26 -1.64
C ASP A 215 7.82 5.19 -0.14
N LEU A 216 6.57 4.91 0.25
CA LEU A 216 6.19 4.69 1.65
C LEU A 216 6.72 3.34 2.14
N LEU A 217 6.51 2.27 1.37
CA LEU A 217 7.00 0.93 1.69
C LEU A 217 8.52 0.91 1.87
N LEU A 218 9.27 1.51 0.94
CA LEU A 218 10.73 1.59 1.01
C LEU A 218 11.26 2.36 2.24
N LYS A 219 10.43 3.19 2.88
CA LYS A 219 10.80 3.95 4.10
C LYS A 219 10.44 3.24 5.39
N MET A 220 9.64 2.18 5.34
CA MET A 220 9.25 1.44 6.54
C MET A 220 10.48 0.83 7.22
N SER A 221 10.50 0.94 8.54
CA SER A 221 11.65 0.61 9.39
C SER A 221 12.11 -0.84 9.29
N TRP A 222 11.21 -1.78 8.99
CA TRP A 222 11.50 -3.21 8.95
C TRP A 222 12.00 -3.70 7.58
N LEU A 223 11.90 -2.88 6.52
CA LEU A 223 12.30 -3.26 5.17
C LEU A 223 13.78 -3.02 4.83
N ASP A 224 14.48 -2.14 5.55
CA ASP A 224 15.84 -1.69 5.17
C ASP A 224 15.97 -1.33 3.66
N GLY A 225 14.86 -0.89 3.05
CA GLY A 225 14.76 -0.54 1.63
C GLY A 225 14.71 -1.71 0.64
N THR A 226 14.40 -2.94 1.06
CA THR A 226 14.17 -4.08 0.17
C THR A 226 12.80 -4.03 -0.51
N HIS A 227 12.63 -4.74 -1.62
CA HIS A 227 11.34 -4.91 -2.30
C HIS A 227 10.62 -6.14 -1.75
N GLU A 228 10.24 -6.06 -0.48
CA GLU A 228 9.53 -7.12 0.23
C GLU A 228 8.23 -6.54 0.80
N LEU A 229 7.20 -7.35 0.95
CA LEU A 229 5.93 -6.98 1.57
C LEU A 229 5.73 -7.87 2.78
N TYR A 230 5.64 -7.30 4.00
CA TYR A 230 5.53 -8.14 5.20
C TYR A 230 4.18 -8.85 5.21
N GLN A 231 3.12 -8.11 4.89
CA GLN A 231 1.75 -8.59 4.76
C GLN A 231 1.24 -8.31 3.33
N PRO A 232 0.16 -8.97 2.88
CA PRO A 232 -0.34 -8.81 1.51
C PRO A 232 -0.81 -7.38 1.21
N ILE A 233 -0.37 -6.81 0.10
CA ILE A 233 -0.90 -5.55 -0.46
C ILE A 233 -1.32 -5.82 -1.90
N ASP A 234 -2.59 -5.57 -2.19
CA ASP A 234 -3.14 -5.69 -3.55
C ASP A 234 -2.94 -4.37 -4.30
N ALA A 235 -1.80 -4.24 -4.99
CA ALA A 235 -1.50 -3.09 -5.83
C ALA A 235 -0.78 -3.54 -7.12
N PRO A 236 -1.24 -3.11 -8.31
CA PRO A 236 -0.73 -3.62 -9.58
C PRO A 236 0.77 -3.40 -9.81
N GLU A 237 1.35 -2.32 -9.28
CA GLU A 237 2.79 -2.05 -9.41
C GLU A 237 3.67 -2.90 -8.47
N LEU A 238 3.07 -3.65 -7.56
CA LEU A 238 3.79 -4.51 -6.62
C LEU A 238 3.75 -6.00 -7.04
N GLU A 239 2.81 -6.40 -7.89
CA GLU A 239 2.63 -7.79 -8.33
C GLU A 239 3.92 -8.45 -8.86
N THR A 240 4.70 -7.67 -9.60
CA THR A 240 5.98 -8.10 -10.15
C THR A 240 7.10 -7.39 -9.41
N GLY A 241 8.09 -8.15 -8.93
CA GLY A 241 9.31 -7.57 -8.36
C GLY A 241 9.26 -7.22 -6.87
N TRP A 242 8.12 -7.43 -6.21
CA TRP A 242 7.99 -7.41 -4.76
C TRP A 242 7.60 -8.80 -4.25
N THR A 243 8.33 -9.29 -3.26
CA THR A 243 8.06 -10.60 -2.67
C THR A 243 7.22 -10.44 -1.41
N THR A 244 6.06 -11.08 -1.34
CA THR A 244 5.30 -11.15 -0.08
C THR A 244 5.96 -12.16 0.85
N VAL A 245 6.33 -11.68 2.03
CA VAL A 245 7.08 -12.40 3.06
C VAL A 245 6.15 -13.27 3.90
N ARG A 246 5.02 -12.73 4.35
CA ARG A 246 3.96 -13.48 5.04
C ARG A 246 2.67 -13.34 4.25
N GLN A 247 2.10 -14.47 3.82
CA GLN A 247 0.85 -14.48 3.07
C GLN A 247 -0.37 -14.20 3.95
N CYS A 248 -0.26 -14.44 5.27
CA CYS A 248 -1.26 -14.21 6.33
C CYS A 248 -2.60 -14.96 6.22
N THR A 249 -3.03 -15.34 5.02
CA THR A 249 -4.31 -15.99 4.72
C THR A 249 -4.46 -17.36 5.36
N ASP A 250 -3.38 -18.13 5.46
CA ASP A 250 -3.34 -19.43 6.15
C ASP A 250 -3.52 -19.30 7.67
N ARG A 251 -2.85 -18.32 8.29
CA ARG A 251 -3.02 -18.02 9.72
C ARG A 251 -4.44 -17.54 9.99
N LEU A 252 -4.98 -16.66 9.15
CA LEU A 252 -6.37 -16.21 9.26
C LEU A 252 -7.36 -17.37 9.13
N ALA A 253 -7.17 -18.28 8.17
CA ALA A 253 -8.04 -19.44 8.01
C ALA A 253 -8.06 -20.34 9.26
N LYS A 254 -6.90 -20.53 9.90
CA LYS A 254 -6.80 -21.27 11.17
C LYS A 254 -7.50 -20.53 12.32
N MET A 255 -7.29 -19.22 12.42
CA MET A 255 -7.97 -18.38 13.40
C MET A 255 -9.49 -18.47 13.23
N ASP A 256 -9.99 -18.31 12.01
CA ASP A 256 -11.42 -18.38 11.68
C ASP A 256 -12.02 -19.74 12.06
N ALA A 257 -11.38 -20.83 11.66
CA ALA A 257 -11.83 -22.18 12.00
C ALA A 257 -11.89 -22.38 13.51
N PHE A 258 -10.86 -21.93 14.23
CA PHE A 258 -10.78 -22.04 15.68
C PHE A 258 -11.84 -21.19 16.39
N LEU A 259 -12.01 -19.93 16.00
CA LEU A 259 -13.02 -19.04 16.57
C LEU A 259 -14.43 -19.57 16.33
N ALA A 260 -14.71 -20.08 15.13
CA ALA A 260 -15.99 -20.69 14.80
C ALA A 260 -16.28 -21.94 15.65
N GLU A 261 -15.29 -22.83 15.83
CA GLU A 261 -15.42 -24.00 16.71
C GLU A 261 -15.73 -23.60 18.16
N ARG A 262 -15.17 -22.49 18.63
CA ARG A 262 -15.39 -21.94 19.98
C ARG A 262 -16.63 -21.03 20.10
N GLY A 263 -17.40 -20.85 19.03
CA GLY A 263 -18.58 -19.99 19.02
C GLY A 263 -18.27 -18.49 19.25
N VAL A 264 -17.07 -18.05 18.88
CA VAL A 264 -16.65 -16.64 18.98
C VAL A 264 -16.83 -15.97 17.61
N SER A 265 -17.80 -15.06 17.51
CA SER A 265 -18.18 -14.42 16.24
C SER A 265 -18.08 -12.88 16.27
N GLY A 266 -17.46 -12.31 17.30
CA GLY A 266 -17.31 -10.86 17.47
C GLY A 266 -16.73 -10.51 18.84
N GLY A 267 -16.71 -9.21 19.15
CA GLY A 267 -16.10 -8.66 20.36
C GLY A 267 -14.96 -7.71 20.05
N ARG A 268 -14.19 -7.34 21.07
CA ARG A 268 -13.03 -6.45 20.91
C ARG A 268 -11.80 -7.24 20.49
N TYR A 269 -11.14 -6.81 19.43
CA TYR A 269 -9.95 -7.46 18.88
C TYR A 269 -8.75 -6.51 18.92
N LEU A 270 -7.59 -7.00 19.36
CA LEU A 270 -6.32 -6.28 19.29
C LEU A 270 -5.28 -7.06 18.48
N ASP A 271 -4.66 -6.43 17.49
CA ASP A 271 -3.45 -6.93 16.83
C ASP A 271 -2.20 -6.20 17.34
N VAL A 272 -1.33 -6.94 18.04
CA VAL A 272 -0.09 -6.41 18.62
C VAL A 272 1.07 -6.59 17.63
N ALA A 273 1.78 -5.51 17.34
CA ALA A 273 2.73 -5.40 16.22
C ALA A 273 2.04 -5.64 14.88
N SER A 274 0.96 -4.88 14.65
CA SER A 274 0.03 -5.09 13.54
C SER A 274 0.63 -4.87 12.15
N CYS A 275 1.84 -4.33 12.05
CA CYS A 275 2.53 -4.00 10.81
C CYS A 275 1.67 -3.11 9.89
N TYR A 276 1.12 -3.62 8.78
CA TYR A 276 0.28 -2.82 7.89
C TYR A 276 -1.18 -2.73 8.37
N GLY A 277 -1.56 -3.54 9.35
CA GLY A 277 -2.95 -3.67 9.82
C GLY A 277 -3.78 -4.67 9.03
N TRP A 278 -3.16 -5.62 8.33
CA TRP A 278 -3.90 -6.61 7.52
C TRP A 278 -4.88 -7.42 8.38
N PHE A 279 -4.45 -7.95 9.53
CA PHE A 279 -5.35 -8.70 10.41
C PHE A 279 -6.42 -7.80 11.04
N VAL A 280 -6.10 -6.55 11.38
CA VAL A 280 -7.09 -5.56 11.85
C VAL A 280 -8.22 -5.41 10.82
N SER A 281 -7.89 -5.21 9.54
CA SER A 281 -8.87 -5.14 8.45
C SER A 281 -9.69 -6.43 8.31
N GLN A 282 -9.03 -7.58 8.34
CA GLN A 282 -9.67 -8.88 8.15
C GLN A 282 -10.65 -9.24 9.28
N LEU A 283 -10.29 -8.95 10.53
CA LEU A 283 -11.15 -9.23 11.69
C LEU A 283 -12.26 -8.19 11.82
N ALA A 284 -12.02 -6.92 11.46
CA ALA A 284 -13.09 -5.93 11.32
C ALA A 284 -14.17 -6.39 10.33
N GLY A 285 -13.76 -6.89 9.16
CA GLY A 285 -14.65 -7.46 8.15
C GLY A 285 -15.45 -8.69 8.60
N ARG A 286 -15.08 -9.30 9.75
CA ARG A 286 -15.76 -10.44 10.38
C ARG A 286 -16.63 -10.04 11.58
N GLY A 287 -16.81 -8.74 11.82
CA GLY A 287 -17.69 -8.22 12.87
C GLY A 287 -17.01 -7.95 14.22
N PHE A 288 -15.68 -7.97 14.29
CA PHE A 288 -14.96 -7.52 15.48
C PHE A 288 -14.79 -6.00 15.51
N GLU A 289 -14.79 -5.43 16.70
CA GLU A 289 -14.25 -4.10 16.96
C GLU A 289 -12.73 -4.21 17.02
N ALA A 290 -12.08 -4.13 15.85
CA ALA A 290 -10.67 -4.39 15.68
C ALA A 290 -9.81 -3.12 15.78
N GLU A 291 -8.79 -3.17 16.63
CA GLU A 291 -7.72 -2.16 16.72
C GLU A 291 -6.33 -2.82 16.65
N GLY A 292 -5.31 -2.03 16.38
CA GLY A 292 -3.92 -2.47 16.31
C GLY A 292 -2.95 -1.52 17.01
N ILE A 293 -1.79 -2.04 17.39
CA ILE A 293 -0.64 -1.25 17.88
C ILE A 293 0.59 -1.58 17.04
N GLU A 294 1.23 -0.55 16.50
CA GLU A 294 2.46 -0.69 15.72
C GLU A 294 3.46 0.40 16.11
N ARG A 295 4.75 0.05 16.12
CA ARG A 295 5.82 1.00 16.46
C ARG A 295 6.15 1.93 15.32
N ASP A 296 6.07 1.45 14.08
CA ASP A 296 6.34 2.25 12.90
C ASP A 296 5.19 3.23 12.60
N PRO A 297 5.38 4.56 12.69
CA PRO A 297 4.32 5.53 12.40
C PRO A 297 3.81 5.46 10.95
N LEU A 298 4.57 4.88 10.02
CA LEU A 298 4.16 4.73 8.63
C LEU A 298 3.09 3.63 8.44
N ALA A 299 2.86 2.78 9.43
CA ALA A 299 1.79 1.79 9.42
C ALA A 299 0.41 2.43 9.29
N VAL A 300 0.17 3.55 9.98
CA VAL A 300 -1.13 4.25 9.98
C VAL A 300 -1.52 4.75 8.59
N PRO A 301 -0.72 5.60 7.90
CA PRO A 301 -1.07 6.06 6.56
C PRO A 301 -1.09 4.91 5.54
N LEU A 302 -0.27 3.85 5.73
CA LEU A 302 -0.30 2.68 4.86
C LEU A 302 -1.64 1.94 5.00
N GLY A 303 -1.98 1.48 6.21
CA GLY A 303 -3.19 0.71 6.48
C GLY A 303 -4.47 1.46 6.11
N LYS A 304 -4.51 2.79 6.35
CA LYS A 304 -5.61 3.65 5.89
C LYS A 304 -5.78 3.58 4.38
N ALA A 305 -4.69 3.68 3.63
CA ALA A 305 -4.75 3.71 2.18
C ALA A 305 -5.03 2.32 1.58
N VAL A 306 -4.29 1.28 1.99
CA VAL A 306 -4.36 -0.04 1.34
C VAL A 306 -5.52 -0.90 1.82
N TYR A 307 -6.00 -0.70 3.06
CA TYR A 307 -7.08 -1.51 3.63
C TYR A 307 -8.31 -0.69 4.05
N GLY A 308 -8.32 0.63 3.79
CA GLY A 308 -9.43 1.50 4.16
C GLY A 308 -9.64 1.65 5.67
N LEU A 309 -8.59 1.44 6.48
CA LEU A 309 -8.71 1.50 7.94
C LEU A 309 -9.11 2.92 8.40
N PRO A 310 -10.10 3.07 9.30
CA PRO A 310 -10.48 4.36 9.84
C PRO A 310 -9.36 5.02 10.65
N ASP A 311 -9.44 6.35 10.82
CA ASP A 311 -8.49 7.07 11.67
C ASP A 311 -8.59 6.59 13.13
N GLY A 312 -7.45 6.39 13.77
CA GLY A 312 -7.35 6.01 15.18
C GLY A 312 -7.43 4.50 15.47
N VAL A 313 -7.73 3.64 14.49
CA VAL A 313 -7.81 2.18 14.73
C VAL A 313 -6.43 1.51 14.87
N ILE A 314 -5.38 2.14 14.33
CA ILE A 314 -3.99 1.74 14.60
C ILE A 314 -3.36 2.82 15.48
N SER A 315 -3.01 2.43 16.70
CA SER A 315 -2.18 3.24 17.59
C SER A 315 -0.71 3.13 17.18
N THR A 316 0.04 4.22 17.30
CA THR A 316 1.49 4.22 17.13
C THR A 316 2.20 4.28 18.48
N GLY A 317 3.06 3.32 18.79
CA GLY A 317 3.80 3.32 20.04
C GLY A 317 4.53 2.02 20.36
N ASP A 318 5.10 1.95 21.56
CA ASP A 318 5.69 0.73 22.08
C ASP A 318 4.60 -0.21 22.62
N ALA A 319 4.64 -1.48 22.20
CA ALA A 319 3.64 -2.47 22.59
C ALA A 319 3.60 -2.74 24.10
N VAL A 320 4.74 -2.65 24.80
CA VAL A 320 4.82 -2.89 26.25
C VAL A 320 4.15 -1.76 27.01
N GLU A 321 4.45 -0.51 26.65
CA GLU A 321 3.79 0.67 27.23
C GLU A 321 2.30 0.66 26.95
N PHE A 322 1.92 0.37 25.69
CA PHE A 322 0.53 0.27 25.28
C PHE A 322 -0.23 -0.78 26.08
N LEU A 323 0.25 -2.03 26.14
CA LEU A 323 -0.39 -3.10 26.90
C LEU A 323 -0.39 -2.79 28.41
N GLY A 324 0.66 -2.18 28.94
CA GLY A 324 0.77 -1.78 30.35
C GLY A 324 -0.23 -0.70 30.77
N GLY A 325 -0.62 0.19 29.86
CA GLY A 325 -1.54 1.30 30.12
C GLY A 325 -3.04 0.95 30.09
N HIS A 326 -3.39 -0.33 29.91
CA HIS A 326 -4.76 -0.78 29.68
C HIS A 326 -5.28 -1.75 30.74
N ASP A 327 -6.60 -1.81 30.92
CA ASP A 327 -7.23 -2.72 31.88
C ASP A 327 -7.07 -4.20 31.48
N GLU A 328 -7.12 -5.08 32.48
CA GLU A 328 -7.14 -6.53 32.29
C GLU A 328 -8.39 -6.98 31.51
N GLY A 329 -8.22 -7.97 30.63
CA GLY A 329 -9.30 -8.54 29.83
C GLY A 329 -9.97 -7.53 28.90
N ARG A 330 -9.31 -6.41 28.56
CA ARG A 330 -9.88 -5.37 27.69
C ARG A 330 -10.27 -5.91 26.31
N TRP A 331 -9.55 -6.89 25.76
CA TRP A 331 -9.85 -7.43 24.43
C TRP A 331 -10.30 -8.87 24.54
N ASP A 332 -11.42 -9.22 23.89
CA ASP A 332 -11.90 -10.61 23.86
C ASP A 332 -10.90 -11.50 23.11
N VAL A 333 -10.35 -10.99 22.00
CA VAL A 333 -9.38 -11.70 21.17
C VAL A 333 -8.15 -10.82 20.96
N VAL A 334 -6.96 -11.39 21.15
CA VAL A 334 -5.69 -10.71 20.87
C VAL A 334 -4.88 -11.55 19.89
N SER A 335 -4.24 -10.94 18.92
CA SER A 335 -3.15 -11.55 18.16
C SER A 335 -1.82 -10.88 18.50
N CYS A 336 -0.77 -11.68 18.59
CA CYS A 336 0.60 -11.20 18.67
C CYS A 336 1.48 -12.12 17.83
N PHE A 337 1.77 -11.67 16.61
CA PHE A 337 2.53 -12.45 15.66
C PHE A 337 3.94 -11.91 15.55
N SER A 338 4.91 -12.82 15.62
CA SER A 338 6.28 -12.55 15.21
C SER A 338 6.95 -11.41 15.99
N LEU A 339 6.61 -11.28 17.27
CA LEU A 339 7.17 -10.25 18.15
C LEU A 339 8.07 -10.83 19.26
N LEU A 340 7.66 -11.91 19.94
CA LEU A 340 8.32 -12.41 21.15
C LEU A 340 9.82 -12.71 20.95
N HIS A 341 10.21 -13.27 19.81
CA HIS A 341 11.61 -13.57 19.54
C HIS A 341 12.54 -12.35 19.61
N HIS A 342 12.05 -11.12 19.38
CA HIS A 342 12.83 -9.92 19.63
C HIS A 342 13.20 -9.78 21.12
N PHE A 343 12.30 -10.16 22.03
CA PHE A 343 12.47 -10.10 23.48
C PHE A 343 13.36 -11.24 23.97
N VAL A 344 13.19 -12.45 23.42
CA VAL A 344 14.09 -13.59 23.66
C VAL A 344 15.54 -13.26 23.31
N LEU A 345 15.74 -12.52 22.22
CA LEU A 345 17.06 -12.08 21.76
C LEU A 345 17.59 -10.84 22.51
N GLY A 346 16.91 -10.38 23.58
CA GLY A 346 17.32 -9.24 24.39
C GLY A 346 17.18 -7.87 23.69
N ARG A 347 16.28 -7.76 22.70
CA ARG A 347 16.02 -6.51 21.95
C ARG A 347 14.76 -5.78 22.41
N GLY A 348 13.98 -6.40 23.31
CA GLY A 348 12.78 -5.80 23.91
C GLY A 348 13.11 -4.88 25.09
N SER A 349 12.14 -4.06 25.49
CA SER A 349 12.22 -3.19 26.67
C SER A 349 12.03 -3.94 28.00
N VAL A 350 11.45 -5.14 27.93
CA VAL A 350 11.25 -6.07 29.06
C VAL A 350 11.68 -7.49 28.67
N SER A 351 11.58 -8.45 29.59
CA SER A 351 11.86 -9.86 29.28
C SER A 351 10.75 -10.49 28.42
N ALA A 352 11.03 -11.64 27.82
CA ALA A 352 10.03 -12.40 27.06
C ALA A 352 8.85 -12.83 27.96
N GLU A 353 9.15 -13.24 29.20
CA GLU A 353 8.15 -13.62 30.22
C GLU A 353 7.25 -12.44 30.57
N GLU A 354 7.81 -11.24 30.68
CA GLU A 354 7.01 -10.06 30.99
C GLU A 354 6.10 -9.67 29.82
N LEU A 355 6.61 -9.72 28.57
CA LEU A 355 5.76 -9.46 27.41
C LEU A 355 4.57 -10.44 27.34
N ILE A 356 4.81 -11.74 27.54
CA ILE A 356 3.72 -12.71 27.44
C ILE A 356 2.70 -12.56 28.57
N ARG A 357 3.11 -12.14 29.77
CA ARG A 357 2.18 -11.80 30.86
C ARG A 357 1.35 -10.56 30.56
N LEU A 358 1.91 -9.57 29.87
CA LEU A 358 1.15 -8.41 29.41
C LEU A 358 0.08 -8.82 28.38
N LEU A 359 0.42 -9.70 27.45
CA LEU A 359 -0.53 -10.25 26.47
C LEU A 359 -1.62 -11.10 27.17
N ASP A 360 -1.22 -11.96 28.10
CA ASP A 360 -2.13 -12.76 28.93
C ASP A 360 -3.12 -11.87 29.69
N ARG A 361 -2.63 -10.83 30.38
CA ARG A 361 -3.47 -9.86 31.09
C ARG A 361 -4.43 -9.11 30.16
N ALA A 362 -3.96 -8.68 29.00
CA ALA A 362 -4.77 -7.94 28.04
C ALA A 362 -5.91 -8.79 27.44
N THR A 363 -5.74 -10.11 27.41
CA THR A 363 -6.62 -11.05 26.72
C THR A 363 -7.73 -11.59 27.61
N GLY A 364 -8.97 -11.36 27.18
CA GLY A 364 -10.19 -11.82 27.85
C GLY A 364 -10.60 -13.25 27.49
N ARG A 365 -10.44 -13.69 26.23
CA ARG A 365 -10.87 -15.04 25.81
C ARG A 365 -9.80 -15.82 25.06
N VAL A 366 -9.28 -15.28 23.95
CA VAL A 366 -8.36 -16.02 23.06
C VAL A 366 -7.16 -15.17 22.69
N LEU A 367 -5.95 -15.71 22.90
CA LEU A 367 -4.71 -15.17 22.37
C LEU A 367 -4.24 -16.05 21.21
N PHE A 368 -4.14 -15.47 20.01
CA PHE A 368 -3.42 -16.06 18.89
C PHE A 368 -1.96 -15.61 18.89
N PHE A 369 -1.04 -16.56 18.82
CA PHE A 369 0.37 -16.28 19.06
C PHE A 369 1.27 -17.07 18.11
N ASP A 370 2.24 -16.38 17.50
CA ASP A 370 3.38 -17.01 16.83
C ASP A 370 4.68 -16.27 17.16
N THR A 371 5.82 -16.95 17.05
CA THR A 371 7.14 -16.35 17.26
C THR A 371 8.18 -17.01 16.37
N GLY A 372 9.34 -16.35 16.23
CA GLY A 372 10.50 -16.94 15.57
C GLY A 372 10.92 -18.24 16.26
N GLN A 373 11.29 -19.24 15.46
CA GLN A 373 11.65 -20.59 15.87
C GLN A 373 13.03 -20.99 15.33
N ASP A 374 13.63 -22.02 15.91
CA ASP A 374 14.98 -22.47 15.57
C ASP A 374 15.10 -23.25 14.25
N ASN A 375 13.98 -23.67 13.67
CA ASN A 375 13.93 -24.25 12.33
C ASN A 375 14.21 -23.21 11.23
N GLU A 376 14.09 -21.92 11.54
CA GLU A 376 14.35 -20.84 10.58
C GLU A 376 15.85 -20.62 10.44
N LYS A 377 16.37 -20.69 9.22
CA LYS A 377 17.82 -20.61 8.94
C LYS A 377 18.49 -19.36 9.50
N TRP A 378 17.80 -18.22 9.55
CA TRP A 378 18.33 -16.99 10.17
C TRP A 378 18.34 -16.99 11.71
N PHE A 379 17.64 -17.93 12.35
CA PHE A 379 17.50 -18.05 13.80
C PHE A 379 18.03 -19.37 14.37
N ALA A 380 18.47 -20.30 13.53
CA ALA A 380 18.95 -21.62 13.93
C ALA A 380 20.00 -21.62 15.07
N GLU A 381 20.86 -20.60 15.11
CA GLU A 381 21.81 -20.43 16.22
C GLU A 381 21.25 -19.57 17.36
N SER A 382 20.60 -18.47 17.04
CA SER A 382 20.23 -17.44 18.01
C SER A 382 18.97 -17.77 18.82
N LEU A 383 18.10 -18.63 18.28
CA LEU A 383 16.92 -19.16 18.95
C LEU A 383 17.03 -20.67 19.21
N ARG A 384 18.22 -21.27 19.17
CA ARG A 384 18.41 -22.71 19.37
C ARG A 384 17.59 -23.26 20.55
N GLY A 385 16.77 -24.27 20.28
CA GLY A 385 15.87 -24.90 21.25
C GLY A 385 14.50 -24.24 21.38
N TRP A 386 14.23 -23.15 20.66
CA TRP A 386 12.88 -22.58 20.50
C TRP A 386 12.14 -23.30 19.37
N ASP A 387 11.80 -24.57 19.62
CA ASP A 387 10.91 -25.37 18.80
C ASP A 387 9.43 -25.19 19.25
N PRO A 388 8.43 -25.73 18.52
CA PRO A 388 7.03 -25.62 18.91
C PRO A 388 6.74 -26.14 20.34
N ALA A 389 7.39 -27.23 20.77
CA ALA A 389 7.17 -27.81 22.09
C ALA A 389 7.73 -26.91 23.22
N ARG A 390 8.86 -26.22 22.96
CA ARG A 390 9.41 -25.22 23.88
C ARG A 390 8.50 -24.00 23.95
N VAL A 391 7.95 -23.54 22.82
CA VAL A 391 7.01 -22.41 22.79
C VAL A 391 5.75 -22.75 23.59
N GLU A 392 5.13 -23.90 23.36
CA GLU A 392 3.94 -24.32 24.10
C GLU A 392 4.23 -24.34 25.62
N ARG A 393 5.35 -24.95 26.02
CA ARG A 393 5.75 -25.00 27.44
C ARG A 393 5.96 -23.62 28.03
N PHE A 394 6.64 -22.73 27.30
CA PHE A 394 6.86 -21.35 27.73
C PHE A 394 5.54 -20.62 27.97
N LEU A 395 4.55 -20.80 27.09
CA LEU A 395 3.22 -20.23 27.26
C LEU A 395 2.52 -20.81 28.51
N ARG A 396 2.56 -22.13 28.72
CA ARG A 396 1.98 -22.77 29.92
C ARG A 396 2.63 -22.29 31.22
N GLU A 397 3.94 -22.04 31.21
CA GLU A 397 4.71 -21.63 32.39
C GLU A 397 4.51 -20.15 32.75
N ASN A 398 4.10 -19.30 31.81
CA ASN A 398 4.12 -17.84 31.97
C ASN A 398 2.77 -17.16 31.74
N THR A 399 1.68 -17.90 31.52
CA THR A 399 0.34 -17.36 31.31
C THR A 399 -0.70 -18.09 32.16
N GLY A 400 -1.85 -17.44 32.36
CA GLY A 400 -3.00 -17.99 33.08
C GLY A 400 -4.08 -18.61 32.18
N PHE A 401 -3.78 -18.96 30.91
CA PHE A 401 -4.75 -19.60 30.02
C PHE A 401 -5.02 -21.06 30.42
N ASP A 402 -6.29 -21.48 30.32
CA ASP A 402 -6.74 -22.83 30.68
C ASP A 402 -6.34 -23.89 29.65
N GLU A 403 -6.17 -23.47 28.41
CA GLU A 403 -5.88 -24.35 27.29
C GLU A 403 -4.91 -23.67 26.33
N ILE A 404 -4.00 -24.46 25.76
CA ILE A 404 -3.07 -24.04 24.71
C ILE A 404 -3.15 -25.07 23.62
N VAL A 405 -3.50 -24.63 22.41
CA VAL A 405 -3.70 -25.46 21.22
C VAL A 405 -2.72 -25.02 20.15
N ASP A 406 -1.94 -25.96 19.64
CA ASP A 406 -1.11 -25.77 18.45
C ASP A 406 -1.97 -25.97 17.19
N LEU A 407 -2.20 -24.88 16.45
CA LEU A 407 -2.97 -24.86 15.20
C LEU A 407 -2.11 -25.22 13.97
N GLY A 408 -0.84 -25.56 14.19
CA GLY A 408 0.10 -26.01 13.18
C GLY A 408 0.86 -24.88 12.47
N PRO A 409 1.83 -25.26 11.60
CA PRO A 409 2.79 -24.35 10.99
C PRO A 409 2.17 -23.47 9.90
N ASP A 410 2.61 -22.21 9.78
CA ASP A 410 2.33 -21.37 8.62
C ASP A 410 2.88 -21.97 7.32
N GLU A 411 2.37 -21.49 6.19
CA GLU A 411 2.79 -21.93 4.85
C GLU A 411 3.67 -20.89 4.14
N ASP A 412 4.38 -20.06 4.90
CA ASP A 412 5.23 -18.97 4.39
C ASP A 412 6.60 -19.48 3.89
N ALA A 413 6.91 -20.77 4.07
CA ALA A 413 8.13 -21.40 3.56
C ALA A 413 8.06 -21.66 2.05
N ARG A 414 8.06 -20.56 1.29
CA ARG A 414 7.98 -20.51 -0.17
C ARG A 414 9.16 -19.70 -0.72
N PRO A 415 9.56 -19.90 -2.00
CA PRO A 415 10.66 -19.13 -2.58
C PRO A 415 10.49 -17.62 -2.41
N PRO A 416 11.52 -16.88 -1.95
CA PRO A 416 12.90 -17.27 -1.62
C PRO A 416 13.16 -17.60 -0.12
N TYR A 417 12.12 -17.88 0.66
CA TYR A 417 12.15 -18.12 2.10
C TYR A 417 11.86 -19.58 2.51
N GLU A 418 12.15 -20.55 1.64
CA GLU A 418 11.86 -21.98 1.85
C GLU A 418 12.44 -22.53 3.17
N ASP A 419 13.58 -21.98 3.61
CA ASP A 419 14.30 -22.39 4.83
C ASP A 419 14.01 -21.50 6.07
N ASN A 420 13.08 -20.52 5.98
CA ASN A 420 12.99 -19.45 6.99
C ASN A 420 11.61 -19.29 7.65
N TYR A 421 10.64 -20.15 7.34
CA TYR A 421 9.29 -20.11 7.92
C TYR A 421 8.81 -21.50 8.31
N ARG A 422 7.48 -21.71 8.44
CA ARG A 422 6.79 -22.81 9.13
C ARG A 422 6.64 -22.57 10.63
N ARG A 423 6.37 -21.32 11.04
CA ARG A 423 6.12 -21.01 12.46
C ARG A 423 4.79 -21.60 12.87
N HIS A 424 4.76 -22.29 14.00
CA HIS A 424 3.50 -22.78 14.56
C HIS A 424 2.68 -21.63 15.14
N LEU A 425 1.39 -21.62 14.77
CA LEU A 425 0.40 -20.72 15.35
C LEU A 425 -0.24 -21.41 16.56
N PHE A 426 -0.23 -20.74 17.70
CA PHE A 426 -0.86 -21.21 18.93
C PHE A 426 -2.13 -20.40 19.21
N ALA A 427 -3.13 -21.05 19.79
CA ALA A 427 -4.28 -20.42 20.41
C ALA A 427 -4.29 -20.74 21.91
N CYS A 428 -4.24 -19.70 22.74
CA CYS A 428 -4.36 -19.82 24.20
C CYS A 428 -5.76 -19.35 24.61
N VAL A 429 -6.48 -20.13 25.41
CA VAL A 429 -7.91 -19.93 25.69
C VAL A 429 -8.19 -19.81 27.18
N ARG A 430 -9.04 -18.86 27.56
CA ARG A 430 -9.71 -18.81 28.86
C ARG A 430 -11.08 -19.46 28.75
N LYS A 431 -11.39 -20.41 29.63
CA LYS A 431 -12.73 -20.98 29.77
C LYS A 431 -13.62 -19.97 30.49
N ALA A 432 -14.83 -19.79 29.96
CA ALA A 432 -15.83 -18.88 30.52
C ALA A 432 -16.32 -19.35 31.90
#